data_AF-A0A4P6UBJ5-F1
#
_entry.id   AF-A0A4P6UBJ5-F1
#
_cell.length_a   1.000
_cell.length_b   1.000
_cell.length_c   1.000
_cell.angle_alpha   90.00
_cell.angle_beta   90.00
_cell.angle_gamma   90.00
#
_symmetry.space_group_name_H-M   'P 1'
#
loop_
_entity.id
_entity.type
_entity.pdbx_description
1 polymer ?
#
loop_
_entity_poly.entity_id
_entity_poly.type
_entity_poly.pdbx_seq_one_letter_code
_entity_poly.pdbx_strand_id
1 'polypeptide(L)' 'MSRKANCYDNAVIENFFGHLKAELFHHTLYLDTDALTTTLDDYIHWYNTERISTKLEDLSPVRYRAQALDA' A
#
# COMPACT_ATOMS: atom_id res chain seq x y z
N MET A 1 9.77 -11.86 7.97
CA MET A 1 8.84 -13.01 8.03
C MET A 1 7.90 -12.80 9.21
N SER A 2 6.60 -12.67 8.95
CA SER A 2 5.56 -12.62 9.98
C SER A 2 5.62 -13.88 10.87
N ARG A 3 5.43 -13.75 12.19
CA ARG A 3 5.41 -14.90 13.10
C ARG A 3 4.23 -15.80 12.74
N LYS A 4 4.46 -17.11 12.64
CA LYS A 4 3.41 -18.12 12.46
C LYS A 4 2.33 -17.87 13.53
N ALA A 5 1.09 -17.63 13.10
CA ALA A 5 -0.11 -17.33 13.90
C ALA A 5 -0.41 -15.86 14.31
N ASN A 6 0.18 -14.83 13.68
CA ASN A 6 -0.38 -13.46 13.80
C ASN A 6 -1.28 -13.11 12.60
N CYS A 7 -2.57 -13.41 12.71
CA CYS A 7 -3.56 -13.12 11.66
C CYS A 7 -3.73 -11.63 11.39
N TYR A 8 -3.50 -10.76 12.38
CA TYR A 8 -3.63 -9.32 12.22
C TYR A 8 -2.53 -8.74 11.33
N ASP A 9 -1.28 -9.16 11.53
CA ASP A 9 -0.16 -8.74 10.69
C ASP A 9 -0.33 -9.24 9.24
N ASN A 10 -0.75 -10.49 9.08
CA ASN A 10 -1.03 -11.07 7.77
C ASN A 10 -2.16 -10.34 7.04
N ALA A 11 -3.26 -10.03 7.74
CA ALA A 11 -4.42 -9.38 7.14
C ALA A 11 -4.10 -7.98 6.57
N VAL A 12 -3.26 -7.20 7.26
CA VAL A 12 -2.87 -5.86 6.79
C VAL A 12 -2.05 -5.93 5.51
N ILE A 13 -1.04 -6.81 5.47
CA ILE A 13 -0.19 -6.95 4.29
C ILE A 13 -0.93 -7.63 3.12
N GLU A 14 -1.83 -8.58 3.41
CA GLU A 14 -2.70 -9.18 2.40
C GLU A 14 -3.63 -8.15 1.76
N ASN A 15 -4.20 -7.23 2.55
CA ASN A 15 -5.02 -6.15 2.03
C ASN A 15 -4.22 -5.24 1.09
N PHE A 16 -2.99 -4.85 1.47
CA PHE A 16 -2.10 -4.08 0.60
C PHE A 16 -1.83 -4.80 -0.72
N PHE A 17 -1.48 -6.10 -0.68
CA PHE A 17 -1.25 -6.87 -1.91
C PHE A 17 -2.50 -7.05 -2.76
N GLY A 18 -3.70 -7.10 -2.15
CA GLY A 18 -4.96 -7.08 -2.88
C GLY A 18 -5.14 -5.78 -3.67
N HIS A 19 -4.86 -4.64 -3.04
CA HIS A 19 -4.88 -3.32 -3.66
C HIS A 19 -3.85 -3.20 -4.81
N LEU A 20 -2.60 -3.55 -4.55
CA LEU A 20 -1.53 -3.51 -5.53
C LEU A 20 -1.88 -4.32 -6.80
N LYS A 21 -2.41 -5.53 -6.64
CA LYS A 21 -2.79 -6.37 -7.80
C LYS A 21 -3.96 -5.78 -8.58
N ALA A 22 -4.96 -5.25 -7.88
CA ALA A 22 -6.14 -4.67 -8.50
C ALA A 22 -5.86 -3.36 -9.24
N GLU A 23 -5.06 -2.49 -8.64
CA GLU A 23 -4.83 -1.15 -9.16
C GLU A 23 -3.68 -1.13 -10.18
N LEU A 24 -2.65 -1.97 -10.01
CA LEU A 24 -1.47 -1.97 -10.86
C LEU A 24 -1.49 -3.06 -11.94
N PHE A 25 -1.72 -4.32 -11.54
CA PHE A 25 -1.50 -5.48 -12.41
C PHE A 25 -2.73 -5.93 -13.22
N HIS A 26 -3.95 -5.64 -12.77
CA HIS A 26 -5.15 -6.02 -13.53
C HIS A 26 -5.39 -5.16 -14.78
N HIS A 27 -4.74 -4.01 -14.88
CA HIS A 27 -4.93 -3.06 -15.98
C HIS A 27 -3.69 -2.88 -16.88
N THR A 28 -2.52 -3.37 -16.45
CA THR A 28 -1.25 -3.13 -17.13
C THR A 28 -0.42 -4.40 -17.25
N LEU A 29 0.10 -4.66 -18.45
CA LEU A 29 1.07 -5.73 -18.70
C LEU A 29 2.48 -5.13 -18.75
N TYR A 30 3.35 -5.60 -17.86
CA TYR A 30 4.76 -5.21 -17.82
C TYR A 30 5.58 -6.27 -18.53
N LEU A 31 6.25 -5.89 -19.63
CA LEU A 31 7.15 -6.74 -20.39
C LEU A 31 8.60 -6.65 -19.91
N ASP A 32 8.89 -5.62 -19.11
CA ASP A 32 10.21 -5.27 -18.62
C ASP A 32 10.21 -5.09 -17.10
N THR A 33 11.26 -5.58 -16.45
CA THR A 33 11.38 -5.56 -14.98
C THR A 33 11.76 -4.20 -14.43
N ASP A 34 12.48 -3.37 -15.19
CA ASP A 34 12.86 -2.01 -14.79
C ASP A 34 11.63 -1.08 -14.81
N ALA A 35 10.82 -1.18 -15.87
CA ALA A 35 9.54 -0.50 -15.97
C ALA A 35 8.59 -0.91 -14.83
N LEU A 36 8.53 -2.21 -14.51
CA LEU A 36 7.76 -2.69 -13.37
C LEU A 36 8.28 -2.10 -12.04
N THR A 37 9.59 -2.08 -11.84
CA THR A 37 10.21 -1.58 -10.61
C THR A 37 9.93 -0.10 -10.41
N THR A 38 10.08 0.70 -11.47
CA THR A 38 9.77 2.13 -11.45
C THR A 38 8.31 2.39 -11.11
N THR A 39 7.40 1.65 -11.76
CA THR A 39 5.95 1.82 -11.50
C THR A 39 5.56 1.37 -10.10
N LEU A 40 6.24 0.34 -9.58
CA LEU A 40 6.02 -0.14 -8.22
C LEU A 40 6.48 0.88 -7.18
N ASP A 41 7.63 1.53 -7.39
CA ASP A 41 8.12 2.59 -6.50
C ASP A 41 7.16 3.78 -6.45
N ASP A 42 6.69 4.24 -7.62
CA ASP A 42 5.70 5.31 -7.74
C ASP A 42 4.38 4.95 -7.04
N TYR A 43 3.88 3.73 -7.27
CA TYR A 43 2.66 3.25 -6.60
C TYR A 43 2.84 3.20 -5.07
N ILE A 44 3.98 2.72 -4.58
CA ILE A 44 4.26 2.68 -3.13
C ILE A 44 4.34 4.10 -2.56
N HIS A 45 4.97 5.04 -3.27
CA HIS A 45 5.01 6.43 -2.86
C HIS A 45 3.60 6.98 -2.72
N TRP A 46 2.83 6.96 -3.81
CA TRP A 46 1.44 7.42 -3.86
C TRP A 46 0.57 6.77 -2.78
N TYR A 47 0.67 5.45 -2.61
CA TYR A 47 -0.12 4.70 -1.63
C TYR A 47 0.12 5.22 -0.20
N ASN A 48 1.35 5.60 0.14
CA ASN A 48 1.72 6.04 1.48
C ASN A 48 1.48 7.54 1.72
N THR A 49 1.72 8.38 0.71
CA THR A 49 1.77 9.85 0.89
C THR A 49 0.51 10.55 0.41
N GLU A 50 -0.19 10.02 -0.59
CA GLU A 50 -1.25 10.72 -1.31
C GLU A 50 -2.60 10.00 -1.30
N ARG A 51 -2.61 8.67 -1.12
CA ARG A 51 -3.84 7.88 -1.16
C ARG A 51 -4.88 8.37 -0.17
N ILE A 52 -6.02 8.81 -0.69
CA ILE A 52 -7.17 9.22 0.10
C ILE A 52 -7.90 7.97 0.59
N SER A 53 -8.06 7.83 1.90
CA SER A 53 -8.85 6.76 2.50
C SER A 53 -9.98 7.34 3.35
N THR A 54 -11.21 7.05 2.98
CA THR A 54 -12.40 7.44 3.76
C THR A 54 -12.41 6.82 5.16
N LYS A 55 -11.69 5.71 5.37
CA LYS A 55 -11.50 5.08 6.68
C LYS A 55 -10.51 5.84 7.57
N LEU A 56 -9.64 6.65 6.97
CA LEU A 56 -8.60 7.44 7.65
C LEU A 56 -8.95 8.93 7.63
N GLU A 57 -10.24 9.29 7.57
CA GLU A 57 -10.69 10.69 7.54
C GLU A 57 -10.09 11.48 6.36
N ASP A 58 -10.01 10.84 5.19
CA ASP A 58 -9.41 11.39 3.96
C ASP A 58 -7.92 11.71 4.06
N LEU A 59 -7.23 11.17 5.07
CA LEU A 59 -5.79 11.27 5.24
C LEU A 59 -5.06 10.14 4.53
N SER A 60 -3.83 10.44 4.10
CA SER A 60 -2.90 9.42 3.65
C SER A 60 -2.35 8.61 4.83
N PRO A 61 -1.91 7.36 4.61
CA PRO A 61 -1.40 6.50 5.67
C PRO A 61 -0.32 7.16 6.53
N VAL A 62 0.61 7.90 5.91
CA VAL A 62 1.66 8.64 6.63
C VAL A 62 1.08 9.75 7.50
N ARG A 63 0.11 10.51 7.00
CA ARG A 63 -0.52 11.60 7.76
C ARG A 63 -1.32 11.08 8.94
N TYR A 64 -2.08 10.01 8.74
CA TYR A 64 -2.80 9.33 9.82
C TYR A 64 -1.85 8.83 10.91
N ARG A 65 -0.73 8.21 10.52
CA ARG A 65 0.29 7.76 11.48
C ARG A 65 0.93 8.91 12.24
N ALA A 66 1.19 10.05 11.59
CA ALA A 66 1.77 11.22 12.25
C ALA A 66 0.85 11.77 13.35
N GLN A 67 -0.47 11.80 13.14
CA GLN A 67 -1.43 12.21 14.17
C GLN A 67 -1.40 11.28 15.38
N ALA A 68 -1.33 9.96 15.16
CA ALA A 68 -1.26 8.99 16.25
C ALA A 68 0.05 9.05 17.07
N LEU A 69 1.09 9.71 16.55
CA LEU A 69 2.37 9.91 17.25
C LEU A 69 2.45 11.24 18.01
N ASP A 70 1.57 12.19 17.69
CA ASP A 70 1.45 13.50 18.35
C ASP A 70 0.44 13.47 19.53
N ALA A 71 -0.38 12.42 19.61
CA ALA A 71 -1.36 12.15 20.67
C ALA A 71 -0.77 11.29 21.81
#